data_AF-A0A7X6LPU7-F1
#
_entry.id   AF-A0A7X6LPU7-F1
#
_cell.length_a   1.000
_cell.length_b   1.000
_cell.length_c   1.000
_cell.angle_alpha   90.00
_cell.angle_beta   90.00
_cell.angle_gamma   90.00
#
_symmetry.space_group_name_H-M   'P 1'
#
loop_
_entity.id
_entity.type
_entity.pdbx_description
1 polymer ?
#
loop_
_entity_poly.entity_id
_entity_poly.type
_entity_poly.pdbx_seq_one_letter_code
_entity_poly.pdbx_strand_id
1 'polypeptide(L)'
;MASTSQPQTSTNQTSLVESAFQNYMEAMANHPAYAGMPDLRNVDGSIQWEAPSNRKSGANIHTHSKRTEWWEKKAVEIGIVPGQARWISRTAKAIHPTGKKPCKTCGQTMLISYAYPSKTTLKKIRAFPELREIADDRFADIYTITQLIFTNSAAPNTTLNTLLKNSKFLSLPEFSDAEEAIKWIKDIYVPSEPRSLSPGAMSNAPDRFDGFHSINLCCREKSDSGRSRKNLASYATDRRVYENWSDGNWVAANALMGEVRRNDEIQSQHCSNRMRVAHSGVITADHIGPISLGFAHQPVFRLLCDSCNSAKNNRITFEDVQNLRIEVDAGHDVTSWYNSRLWHDFEKRIEGPKEAQVFYALLRDNRSIAFDLLGEILDAGFPFSLSTLLNPEVANRKWSLSGFDIANGIIRGHFSSTTSNAKYRLTQQERMIRVSFTSLVEYKAKSNRHRASQNSPIELPSSSRVLRNAEKLEMAYPNGSASLTRLLNPVDASSDLSGYEPIDTQTIVEEQAAAKKSIPYRDFKSSLDEYMDTVALRLIEVSSMNRYTRKLPDEGLLP
;
A
#
# COMPACT_ATOMS: atom_id res chain seq x y z
N MET A 1 -6.85 -44.06 50.37
CA MET A 1 -7.54 -42.76 50.21
C MET A 1 -6.48 -41.67 50.15
N ALA A 2 -6.07 -41.25 48.96
CA ALA A 2 -5.15 -40.14 48.78
C ALA A 2 -5.82 -39.18 47.79
N SER A 3 -6.30 -38.06 48.34
CA SER A 3 -6.91 -36.95 47.61
C SER A 3 -5.79 -36.09 47.02
N THR A 4 -5.58 -36.18 45.72
CA THR A 4 -4.77 -35.24 44.95
C THR A 4 -5.56 -33.97 44.68
N SER A 5 -5.13 -32.87 45.30
CA SER A 5 -5.62 -31.51 45.04
C SER A 5 -5.17 -31.04 43.65
N GLN A 6 -6.12 -30.62 42.82
CA GLN A 6 -5.86 -29.89 41.57
C GLN A 6 -5.64 -28.38 41.85
N PRO A 7 -4.86 -27.66 41.01
CA PRO A 7 -4.47 -26.27 41.28
C PRO A 7 -5.59 -25.27 40.92
N GLN A 8 -6.01 -24.46 41.90
CA GLN A 8 -7.00 -23.36 41.80
C GLN A 8 -6.46 -22.05 41.16
N THR A 9 -5.49 -22.11 40.24
CA THR A 9 -4.77 -20.91 39.77
C THR A 9 -5.29 -20.29 38.46
N SER A 10 -6.09 -20.98 37.63
CA SER A 10 -6.49 -20.47 36.30
C SER A 10 -7.76 -19.59 36.29
N THR A 11 -8.70 -19.81 37.21
CA THR A 11 -9.97 -19.07 37.30
C THR A 11 -9.81 -17.67 37.90
N ASN A 12 -8.92 -17.50 38.89
CA ASN A 12 -8.65 -16.20 39.52
C ASN A 12 -7.91 -15.22 38.58
N GLN A 13 -7.04 -15.71 37.72
CA GLN A 13 -6.31 -14.83 36.80
C GLN A 13 -7.20 -14.30 35.68
N THR A 14 -8.16 -15.10 35.21
CA THR A 14 -9.12 -14.72 34.18
C THR A 14 -10.13 -13.68 34.70
N SER A 15 -10.60 -13.82 35.94
CA SER A 15 -11.50 -12.83 36.59
C SER A 15 -10.81 -11.49 36.87
N LEU A 16 -9.51 -11.51 37.21
CA LEU A 16 -8.71 -10.30 37.40
C LEU A 16 -8.44 -9.54 36.09
N VAL A 17 -8.23 -10.26 34.97
CA VAL A 17 -8.05 -9.64 33.66
C VAL A 17 -9.34 -9.00 33.15
N GLU A 18 -10.46 -9.70 33.26
CA GLU A 18 -11.77 -9.17 32.86
C GLU A 18 -12.13 -7.95 33.70
N SER A 19 -11.92 -7.99 35.02
CA SER A 19 -12.17 -6.83 35.90
C SER A 19 -11.29 -5.62 35.57
N ALA A 20 -10.01 -5.80 35.21
CA ALA A 20 -9.13 -4.70 34.83
C ALA A 20 -9.59 -3.98 33.55
N PHE A 21 -10.03 -4.73 32.53
CA PHE A 21 -10.52 -4.12 31.28
C PHE A 21 -11.89 -3.47 31.48
N GLN A 22 -12.80 -4.08 32.24
CA GLN A 22 -14.11 -3.50 32.58
C GLN A 22 -13.97 -2.19 33.38
N ASN A 23 -13.08 -2.17 34.38
CA ASN A 23 -12.78 -0.95 35.14
C ASN A 23 -12.23 0.16 34.25
N TYR A 24 -11.38 -0.19 33.28
CA TYR A 24 -10.91 0.77 32.28
C TYR A 24 -12.04 1.29 31.40
N MET A 25 -12.95 0.43 30.92
CA MET A 25 -14.08 0.87 30.11
C MET A 25 -14.97 1.85 30.88
N GLU A 26 -15.29 1.55 32.14
CA GLU A 26 -16.06 2.45 33.00
C GLU A 26 -15.31 3.75 33.29
N ALA A 27 -14.00 3.70 33.50
CA ALA A 27 -13.19 4.92 33.66
C ALA A 27 -13.25 5.81 32.40
N MET A 28 -13.16 5.24 31.19
CA MET A 28 -13.26 5.99 29.94
C MET A 28 -14.68 6.53 29.71
N ALA A 29 -15.70 5.70 29.96
CA ALA A 29 -17.12 6.07 29.82
C ALA A 29 -17.51 7.29 30.66
N ASN A 30 -16.93 7.42 31.86
CA ASN A 30 -17.21 8.51 32.79
C ASN A 30 -16.20 9.66 32.71
N HIS A 31 -15.17 9.58 31.86
CA HIS A 31 -14.15 10.62 31.79
C HIS A 31 -14.63 11.84 30.97
N PRO A 32 -14.39 13.08 31.43
CA PRO A 32 -14.82 14.30 30.73
C PRO A 32 -14.35 14.41 29.27
N ALA A 33 -13.19 13.83 28.95
CA ALA A 33 -12.66 13.79 27.58
C ALA A 33 -13.61 13.12 26.56
N TYR A 34 -14.48 12.21 27.02
CA TYR A 34 -15.46 11.50 26.19
C TYR A 34 -16.91 11.99 26.42
N ALA A 35 -17.07 13.16 27.05
CA ALA A 35 -18.39 13.73 27.32
C ALA A 35 -19.20 13.91 26.02
N GLY A 36 -20.48 13.52 26.09
CA GLY A 36 -21.39 13.57 24.95
C GLY A 36 -21.18 12.47 23.89
N MET A 37 -20.34 11.46 24.14
CA MET A 37 -20.17 10.34 23.21
C MET A 37 -21.52 9.61 22.98
N PRO A 38 -21.97 9.44 21.73
CA PRO A 38 -23.27 8.86 21.44
C PRO A 38 -23.39 7.38 21.81
N ASP A 39 -24.62 7.00 22.19
CA ASP A 39 -25.03 5.65 22.53
C ASP A 39 -24.05 4.99 23.52
N LEU A 40 -23.81 5.64 24.67
CA LEU A 40 -22.81 5.23 25.66
C LEU A 40 -23.13 3.86 26.27
N ARG A 41 -24.39 3.64 26.66
CA ARG A 41 -24.85 2.40 27.31
C ARG A 41 -25.92 1.70 26.47
N ASN A 42 -25.90 0.38 26.53
CA ASN A 42 -26.94 -0.49 26.02
C ASN A 42 -28.17 -0.48 26.93
N VAL A 43 -29.26 -1.09 26.46
CA VAL A 43 -30.52 -1.24 27.23
C VAL A 43 -30.30 -1.98 28.55
N ASP A 44 -29.34 -2.91 28.58
CA ASP A 44 -28.97 -3.69 29.78
C ASP A 44 -28.01 -2.95 30.73
N GLY A 45 -27.68 -1.68 30.45
CA GLY A 45 -26.76 -0.85 31.24
C GLY A 45 -25.27 -1.08 30.95
N SER A 46 -24.91 -2.09 30.15
CA SER A 46 -23.52 -2.33 29.73
C SER A 46 -23.01 -1.21 28.81
N ILE A 47 -21.70 -0.96 28.82
CA ILE A 47 -21.11 0.03 27.92
C ILE A 47 -21.16 -0.50 26.49
N GLN A 48 -21.71 0.30 25.58
CA GLN A 48 -21.70 0.01 24.15
C GLN A 48 -20.29 0.27 23.60
N TRP A 49 -19.34 -0.62 23.88
CA TRP A 49 -17.94 -0.37 23.57
C TRP A 49 -17.63 -0.37 22.07
N GLU A 50 -18.28 -1.27 21.31
CA GLU A 50 -18.00 -1.52 19.90
C GLU A 50 -19.15 -1.11 18.98
N ALA A 51 -18.86 -0.26 17.99
CA ALA A 51 -19.82 0.26 17.02
C ALA A 51 -19.33 0.05 15.57
N PRO A 52 -19.25 -1.20 15.08
CA PRO A 52 -18.72 -1.48 13.75
C PRO A 52 -19.65 -0.95 12.65
N SER A 53 -19.06 -0.49 11.55
CA SER A 53 -19.79 0.13 10.42
C SER A 53 -20.75 -0.81 9.67
N ASN A 54 -20.66 -2.12 9.89
CA ASN A 54 -21.40 -3.16 9.15
C ASN A 54 -22.60 -3.74 9.93
N ARG A 55 -22.96 -3.13 11.07
CA ARG A 55 -24.12 -3.56 11.85
C ARG A 55 -25.39 -3.35 11.02
N LYS A 56 -26.20 -4.39 10.83
CA LYS A 56 -27.38 -4.38 9.94
C LYS A 56 -28.72 -4.25 10.68
N SER A 57 -28.74 -4.40 11.99
CA SER A 57 -29.95 -4.36 12.83
C SER A 57 -29.61 -4.09 14.30
N GLY A 58 -30.64 -3.75 15.09
CA GLY A 58 -30.55 -3.47 16.54
C GLY A 58 -30.52 -1.97 16.88
N ALA A 59 -30.71 -1.65 18.16
CA ALA A 59 -30.84 -0.27 18.65
C ALA A 59 -29.62 0.63 18.33
N ASN A 60 -28.44 0.02 18.21
CA ASN A 60 -27.16 0.71 17.98
C ASN A 60 -26.68 0.63 16.51
N ILE A 61 -27.59 0.44 15.55
CA ILE A 61 -27.24 0.34 14.13
C ILE A 61 -26.58 1.62 13.58
N HIS A 62 -26.98 2.79 14.09
CA HIS A 62 -26.46 4.10 13.64
C HIS A 62 -25.31 4.63 14.51
N THR A 63 -24.89 3.91 15.55
CA THR A 63 -23.89 4.39 16.51
C THR A 63 -22.55 4.72 15.84
N HIS A 64 -22.14 3.95 14.83
CA HIS A 64 -20.91 4.23 14.09
C HIS A 64 -20.93 5.65 13.50
N SER A 65 -22.00 6.01 12.77
CA SER A 65 -22.13 7.34 12.15
C SER A 65 -22.16 8.46 13.18
N LYS A 66 -22.97 8.31 14.24
CA LYS A 66 -23.04 9.29 15.32
C LYS A 66 -21.68 9.51 15.98
N ARG A 67 -20.91 8.43 16.20
CA ARG A 67 -19.55 8.53 16.76
C ARG A 67 -18.59 9.20 15.80
N THR A 68 -18.66 8.95 14.50
CA THR A 68 -17.85 9.68 13.51
C THR A 68 -18.06 11.18 13.67
N GLU A 69 -19.30 11.65 13.71
CA GLU A 69 -19.63 13.07 13.88
C GLU A 69 -19.11 13.63 15.22
N TRP A 70 -19.20 12.84 16.30
CA TRP A 70 -18.63 13.23 17.59
C TRP A 70 -17.11 13.38 17.52
N TRP A 71 -16.42 12.42 16.88
CA TRP A 71 -14.97 12.47 16.70
C TRP A 71 -14.54 13.67 15.84
N GLU A 72 -15.28 14.01 14.79
CA GLU A 72 -15.03 15.19 13.95
C GLU A 72 -15.14 16.47 14.78
N LYS A 73 -16.21 16.62 15.57
CA LYS A 73 -16.38 17.78 16.47
C LYS A 73 -15.26 17.85 17.50
N LYS A 74 -14.90 16.73 18.11
CA LYS A 74 -13.82 16.66 19.11
C LYS A 74 -12.46 16.99 18.49
N ALA A 75 -12.21 16.56 17.26
CA ALA A 75 -10.98 16.90 16.53
C ALA A 75 -10.88 18.42 16.32
N VAL A 76 -11.95 19.06 15.86
CA VAL A 76 -12.01 20.52 15.67
C VAL A 76 -11.75 21.26 16.98
N GLU A 77 -12.38 20.81 18.08
CA GLU A 77 -12.21 21.41 19.42
C GLU A 77 -10.75 21.44 19.87
N ILE A 78 -9.96 20.42 19.54
CA ILE A 78 -8.54 20.31 19.92
C ILE A 78 -7.58 20.75 18.82
N GLY A 79 -8.08 21.42 17.76
CA GLY A 79 -7.26 21.96 16.68
C GLY A 79 -6.74 20.92 15.67
N ILE A 80 -7.39 19.76 15.56
CA ILE A 80 -7.09 18.75 14.53
C ILE A 80 -8.13 18.85 13.42
N VAL A 81 -7.66 19.03 12.18
CA VAL A 81 -8.52 19.15 10.99
C VAL A 81 -9.07 17.77 10.57
N PRO A 82 -10.40 17.56 10.60
CA PRO A 82 -11.01 16.33 10.05
C PRO A 82 -10.70 16.15 8.56
N GLY A 83 -10.73 14.91 8.07
CA GLY A 83 -10.43 14.59 6.67
C GLY A 83 -8.93 14.48 6.34
N GLN A 84 -8.03 15.08 7.12
CA GLN A 84 -6.58 14.91 6.94
C GLN A 84 -6.10 13.49 7.26
N ALA A 85 -4.97 13.08 6.69
CA ALA A 85 -4.40 11.76 6.96
C ALA A 85 -4.23 11.54 8.49
N ARG A 86 -4.82 10.44 8.99
CA ARG A 86 -4.76 10.02 10.40
C ARG A 86 -5.42 10.97 11.41
N TRP A 87 -6.23 11.94 10.98
CA TRP A 87 -6.88 12.92 11.87
C TRP A 87 -7.57 12.25 13.08
N ILE A 88 -8.34 11.18 12.84
CA ILE A 88 -9.12 10.52 13.88
C ILE A 88 -8.24 9.76 14.87
N SER A 89 -7.14 9.17 14.39
CA SER A 89 -6.15 8.50 15.24
C SER A 89 -5.36 9.50 16.07
N ARG A 90 -5.05 10.68 15.52
CA ARG A 90 -4.37 11.76 16.27
C ARG A 90 -5.29 12.29 17.36
N THR A 91 -6.56 12.48 17.03
CA THR A 91 -7.61 12.90 17.98
C THR A 91 -7.75 11.90 19.13
N ALA A 92 -7.92 10.62 18.82
CA ALA A 92 -8.02 9.57 19.82
C ALA A 92 -6.81 9.54 20.77
N LYS A 93 -5.58 9.71 20.27
CA LYS A 93 -4.38 9.77 21.12
C LYS A 93 -4.31 11.02 21.98
N ALA A 94 -4.70 12.17 21.43
CA ALA A 94 -4.61 13.46 22.11
C ALA A 94 -5.58 13.57 23.28
N ILE A 95 -6.80 13.04 23.14
CA ILE A 95 -7.82 13.11 24.19
C ILE A 95 -7.75 11.95 25.20
N HIS A 96 -6.99 10.90 24.89
CA HIS A 96 -6.95 9.71 25.73
C HIS A 96 -6.37 10.05 27.12
N PRO A 97 -7.11 9.88 28.23
CA PRO A 97 -6.77 10.48 29.53
C PRO A 97 -5.38 10.12 30.07
N THR A 98 -4.96 8.87 29.87
CA THR A 98 -3.73 8.33 30.47
C THR A 98 -2.63 8.04 29.45
N GLY A 99 -2.90 8.17 28.14
CA GLY A 99 -2.03 7.64 27.08
C GLY A 99 -1.75 6.13 27.12
N LYS A 100 -2.47 5.35 27.95
CA LYS A 100 -2.20 3.93 28.21
C LYS A 100 -3.51 3.15 28.35
N LYS A 101 -3.58 1.91 27.85
CA LYS A 101 -4.76 1.06 28.07
C LYS A 101 -4.43 -0.41 28.35
N PRO A 102 -5.23 -1.11 29.17
CA PRO A 102 -5.10 -2.55 29.37
C PRO A 102 -5.52 -3.33 28.12
N CYS A 103 -4.91 -4.50 27.92
CA CYS A 103 -5.30 -5.45 26.90
C CYS A 103 -6.50 -6.27 27.38
N LYS A 104 -7.57 -6.38 26.58
CA LYS A 104 -8.75 -7.20 26.92
C LYS A 104 -8.39 -8.68 27.19
N THR A 105 -7.33 -9.20 26.56
CA THR A 105 -6.97 -10.63 26.66
C THR A 105 -6.08 -10.96 27.84
N CYS A 106 -5.10 -10.13 28.17
CA CYS A 106 -4.10 -10.44 29.20
C CYS A 106 -4.01 -9.39 30.33
N GLY A 107 -4.83 -8.34 30.27
CA GLY A 107 -4.86 -7.24 31.26
C GLY A 107 -3.67 -6.29 31.19
N GLN A 108 -2.59 -6.65 30.49
CA GLN A 108 -1.36 -5.84 30.46
C GLN A 108 -1.60 -4.48 29.82
N THR A 109 -1.15 -3.45 30.53
CA THR A 109 -1.30 -2.04 30.12
C THR A 109 -0.16 -1.64 29.21
N MET A 110 -0.48 -1.07 28.05
CA MET A 110 0.50 -0.61 27.07
C MET A 110 0.26 0.84 26.68
N LEU A 111 1.32 1.54 26.28
CA LEU A 111 1.24 2.89 25.72
C LEU A 111 0.51 2.88 24.37
N ILE A 112 -0.38 3.85 24.15
CA ILE A 112 -1.05 4.04 22.86
C ILE A 112 -0.18 4.78 21.82
N SER A 113 0.90 5.41 22.30
CA SER A 113 1.90 6.09 21.47
C SER A 113 2.83 5.10 20.77
N TYR A 114 3.52 5.54 19.72
CA TYR A 114 4.48 4.74 18.95
C TYR A 114 5.77 4.50 19.74
N ALA A 115 5.69 3.74 20.83
CA ALA A 115 6.79 3.54 21.76
C ALA A 115 7.44 2.14 21.65
N TYR A 116 6.81 1.17 20.98
CA TYR A 116 7.31 -0.21 20.97
C TYR A 116 8.07 -0.53 19.68
N PRO A 117 9.26 -1.15 19.74
CA PRO A 117 10.04 -1.50 18.55
C PRO A 117 9.26 -2.32 17.51
N SER A 118 9.40 -1.96 16.24
CA SER A 118 8.87 -2.76 15.13
C SER A 118 9.72 -4.03 14.91
N LYS A 119 9.23 -5.00 14.12
CA LYS A 119 9.97 -6.23 13.78
C LYS A 119 11.37 -5.94 13.22
N THR A 120 11.49 -4.90 12.39
CA THR A 120 12.77 -4.47 11.81
C THR A 120 13.71 -3.89 12.88
N THR A 121 13.17 -3.07 13.79
CA THR A 121 13.95 -2.50 14.90
C THR A 121 14.39 -3.58 15.88
N LEU A 122 13.53 -4.54 16.22
CA LEU A 122 13.89 -5.71 17.03
C LEU A 122 15.03 -6.53 16.41
N LYS A 123 15.04 -6.69 15.08
CA LYS A 123 16.16 -7.35 14.38
C LYS A 123 17.48 -6.59 14.59
N LYS A 124 17.45 -5.26 14.58
CA LYS A 124 18.64 -4.44 14.88
C LYS A 124 19.05 -4.55 16.34
N ILE A 125 18.09 -4.47 17.28
CA ILE A 125 18.35 -4.60 18.73
C ILE A 125 19.05 -5.93 19.03
N ARG A 126 18.59 -7.04 18.43
CA ARG A 126 19.22 -8.36 18.58
C ARG A 126 20.66 -8.45 18.07
N ALA A 127 21.11 -7.50 17.25
CA ALA A 127 22.49 -7.44 16.78
C ALA A 127 23.44 -6.81 17.81
N PHE A 128 22.92 -6.12 18.83
CA PHE A 128 23.68 -5.60 19.96
C PHE A 128 23.63 -6.63 21.10
N PRO A 129 24.76 -7.28 21.45
CA PRO A 129 24.78 -8.29 22.49
C PRO A 129 24.19 -7.82 23.83
N GLU A 130 24.45 -6.56 24.20
CA GLU A 130 24.01 -5.94 25.45
C GLU A 130 22.49 -5.65 25.49
N LEU A 131 21.80 -5.69 24.35
CA LEU A 131 20.35 -5.48 24.24
C LEU A 131 19.58 -6.76 23.84
N ARG A 132 20.27 -7.89 23.73
CA ARG A 132 19.68 -9.09 23.15
C ARG A 132 18.51 -9.63 23.98
N GLU A 133 18.64 -9.59 25.30
CA GLU A 133 17.60 -10.09 26.22
C GLU A 133 16.34 -9.24 26.17
N ILE A 134 16.47 -7.91 26.14
CA ILE A 134 15.33 -7.00 26.09
C ILE A 134 14.56 -7.08 24.76
N ALA A 135 15.20 -7.58 23.69
CA ALA A 135 14.56 -7.73 22.38
C ALA A 135 13.42 -8.77 22.35
N ASP A 136 13.38 -9.69 23.31
CA ASP A 136 12.33 -10.69 23.42
C ASP A 136 11.24 -10.31 24.42
N ASP A 137 11.44 -9.23 25.18
CA ASP A 137 10.41 -8.63 26.01
C ASP A 137 9.44 -7.80 25.14
N ARG A 138 8.20 -8.28 25.03
CA ARG A 138 7.13 -7.61 24.26
C ARG A 138 6.58 -6.36 24.93
N PHE A 139 6.97 -6.08 26.17
CA PHE A 139 6.58 -4.90 26.94
C PHE A 139 7.68 -3.84 27.03
N ALA A 140 8.89 -4.15 26.54
CA ALA A 140 9.96 -3.19 26.44
C ALA A 140 9.62 -2.10 25.42
N ASP A 141 9.37 -0.89 25.93
CA ASP A 141 9.25 0.30 25.11
C ASP A 141 10.62 0.94 24.85
N ILE A 142 10.61 1.93 23.95
CA ILE A 142 11.82 2.62 23.53
C ILE A 142 12.46 3.40 24.67
N TYR A 143 11.71 3.80 25.71
CA TYR A 143 12.27 4.51 26.85
C TYR A 143 13.08 3.55 27.72
N THR A 144 12.55 2.36 28.01
CA THR A 144 13.28 1.29 28.70
C THR A 144 14.53 0.88 27.92
N ILE A 145 14.41 0.72 26.60
CA ILE A 145 15.55 0.37 25.74
C ILE A 145 16.60 1.49 25.73
N THR A 146 16.19 2.75 25.68
CA THR A 146 17.10 3.90 25.73
C THR A 146 17.84 3.94 27.06
N GLN A 147 17.14 3.71 28.18
CA GLN A 147 17.78 3.61 29.49
C GLN A 147 18.86 2.52 29.50
N LEU A 148 18.56 1.33 28.98
CA LEU A 148 19.52 0.23 28.91
C LEU A 148 20.72 0.55 28.00
N ILE A 149 20.50 1.26 26.89
CA ILE A 149 21.59 1.69 26.00
C ILE A 149 22.57 2.59 26.75
N PHE A 150 22.07 3.61 27.46
CA PHE A 150 22.91 4.54 28.21
C PHE A 150 23.56 3.91 29.45
N THR A 151 22.95 2.85 30.01
CA THR A 151 23.55 2.11 31.13
C THR A 151 24.63 1.11 30.68
N ASN A 152 24.43 0.41 29.55
CA ASN A 152 25.21 -0.78 29.22
C ASN A 152 26.08 -0.66 27.96
N SER A 153 25.79 0.29 27.06
CA SER A 153 26.52 0.42 25.79
C SER A 153 27.75 1.32 25.96
N ALA A 154 28.89 0.91 25.40
CA ALA A 154 30.12 1.72 25.41
C ALA A 154 30.02 2.98 24.51
N ALA A 155 29.05 3.03 23.60
CA ALA A 155 28.83 4.14 22.67
C ALA A 155 27.32 4.43 22.52
N PRO A 156 26.67 4.97 23.56
CA PRO A 156 25.20 5.04 23.63
C PRO A 156 24.57 5.86 22.50
N ASN A 157 25.14 7.03 22.16
CA ASN A 157 24.63 7.86 21.05
C ASN A 157 24.74 7.15 19.69
N THR A 158 25.86 6.47 19.42
CA THR A 158 26.06 5.67 18.20
C THR A 158 25.05 4.52 18.10
N THR A 159 24.83 3.80 19.21
CA THR A 159 23.87 2.70 19.30
C THR A 159 22.45 3.21 19.05
N LEU A 160 22.04 4.28 19.74
CA LEU A 160 20.71 4.87 19.59
C LEU A 160 20.47 5.40 18.16
N ASN A 161 21.45 6.09 17.58
CA ASN A 161 21.40 6.58 16.21
C ASN A 161 21.26 5.42 15.20
N THR A 162 21.97 4.31 15.40
CA THR A 162 21.86 3.12 14.53
C THR A 162 20.46 2.51 14.56
N LEU A 163 19.84 2.47 15.74
CA LEU A 163 18.49 1.93 15.91
C LEU A 163 17.43 2.84 15.27
N LEU A 164 17.50 4.15 15.52
CA LEU A 164 16.39 5.10 15.26
C LEU A 164 16.55 5.95 13.99
N LYS A 165 17.73 6.01 13.36
CA LYS A 165 17.89 6.77 12.11
C LYS A 165 16.90 6.32 11.04
N ASN A 166 16.32 7.27 10.32
CA ASN A 166 15.37 7.05 9.24
C ASN A 166 15.36 8.26 8.27
N SER A 167 14.50 8.22 7.25
CA SER A 167 14.45 9.29 6.23
C SER A 167 14.10 10.68 6.77
N LYS A 168 13.42 10.78 7.92
CA LYS A 168 13.10 12.04 8.59
C LYS A 168 14.19 12.47 9.57
N PHE A 169 14.88 11.51 10.18
CA PHE A 169 15.98 11.74 11.11
C PHE A 169 17.23 11.02 10.59
N LEU A 170 17.95 11.67 9.67
CA LEU A 170 19.15 11.11 9.04
C LEU A 170 20.28 10.88 10.06
N SER A 171 20.31 11.73 11.09
CA SER A 171 21.12 11.61 12.30
C SER A 171 20.31 12.07 13.50
N LEU A 172 20.58 11.49 14.66
CA LEU A 172 20.06 11.94 15.94
C LEU A 172 21.00 12.99 16.56
N PRO A 173 20.51 13.86 17.45
CA PRO A 173 21.37 14.66 18.33
C PRO A 173 22.26 13.77 19.20
N GLU A 174 23.37 14.34 19.67
CA GLU A 174 24.14 13.75 20.76
C GLU A 174 23.46 14.12 22.08
N PHE A 175 23.33 13.14 22.98
CA PHE A 175 22.74 13.32 24.31
C PHE A 175 23.80 13.07 25.39
N SER A 176 23.75 13.84 26.47
CA SER A 176 24.64 13.68 27.62
C SER A 176 24.32 12.43 28.44
N ASP A 177 23.04 12.08 28.51
CA ASP A 177 22.54 11.00 29.36
C ASP A 177 21.20 10.43 28.85
N ALA A 178 20.71 9.41 29.57
CA ALA A 178 19.46 8.73 29.27
C ALA A 178 18.25 9.65 29.39
N GLU A 179 18.23 10.60 30.33
CA GLU A 179 17.07 11.46 30.59
C GLU A 179 16.87 12.44 29.43
N GLU A 180 17.94 13.06 28.95
CA GLU A 180 17.92 13.94 27.79
C GLU A 180 17.47 13.19 26.53
N ALA A 181 18.03 12.00 26.29
CA ALA A 181 17.65 11.15 25.17
C ALA A 181 16.18 10.73 25.24
N ILE A 182 15.70 10.27 26.39
CA ILE A 182 14.31 9.87 26.61
C ILE A 182 13.36 11.06 26.40
N LYS A 183 13.72 12.25 26.90
CA LYS A 183 12.94 13.46 26.70
C LYS A 183 12.83 13.81 25.22
N TRP A 184 13.93 13.80 24.48
CA TRP A 184 13.92 14.04 23.04
C TRP A 184 13.07 13.00 22.28
N ILE A 185 13.20 11.72 22.65
CA ILE A 185 12.40 10.65 22.06
C ILE A 185 10.92 10.87 22.32
N LYS A 186 10.55 11.25 23.55
CA LYS A 186 9.16 11.47 23.95
C LYS A 186 8.54 12.70 23.28
N ASP A 187 9.28 13.79 23.17
CA ASP A 187 8.76 15.08 22.71
C ASP A 187 8.83 15.25 21.18
N ILE A 188 9.77 14.57 20.52
CA ILE A 188 10.06 14.77 19.09
C ILE A 188 9.93 13.48 18.28
N TYR A 189 10.60 12.40 18.70
CA TYR A 189 10.69 11.18 17.89
C TYR A 189 9.38 10.39 17.87
N VAL A 190 8.83 10.01 19.03
CA VAL A 190 7.58 9.23 19.15
C VAL A 190 6.37 9.97 18.55
N PRO A 191 6.19 11.29 18.76
CA PRO A 191 5.12 12.06 18.13
C PRO A 191 5.20 12.10 16.60
N SER A 192 6.38 11.84 16.01
CA SER A 192 6.53 11.73 14.55
C SER A 192 5.95 10.45 13.96
N GLU A 193 5.48 9.52 14.80
CA GLU A 193 4.96 8.19 14.43
C GLU A 193 5.89 7.40 13.49
N PRO A 194 7.15 7.17 13.88
CA PRO A 194 8.16 6.61 13.01
C PRO A 194 7.88 5.13 12.74
N ARG A 195 8.17 4.65 11.53
CA ARG A 195 8.00 3.23 11.14
C ARG A 195 8.87 2.25 11.94
N SER A 196 9.91 2.75 12.59
CA SER A 196 10.77 1.94 13.47
C SER A 196 10.05 1.55 14.77
N LEU A 197 8.97 2.25 15.13
CA LEU A 197 8.19 1.98 16.33
C LEU A 197 6.73 1.68 15.95
N SER A 198 6.00 1.16 16.92
CA SER A 198 4.60 0.78 16.81
C SER A 198 3.87 1.15 18.09
N PRO A 199 2.56 1.42 18.03
CA PRO A 199 1.79 1.68 19.22
C PRO A 199 1.40 0.39 19.92
N GLY A 200 1.32 0.43 21.25
CA GLY A 200 0.87 -0.70 22.05
C GLY A 200 -0.62 -0.99 21.86
N ALA A 201 -1.42 0.02 21.55
CA ALA A 201 -2.78 -0.14 21.06
C ALA A 201 -2.99 0.67 19.77
N MET A 202 -3.44 -0.02 18.71
CA MET A 202 -3.71 0.62 17.44
C MET A 202 -5.06 1.33 17.46
N SER A 203 -5.12 2.53 16.88
CA SER A 203 -6.36 3.28 16.72
C SER A 203 -7.38 2.47 15.91
N ASN A 204 -8.62 2.49 16.38
CA ASN A 204 -9.81 1.93 15.76
C ASN A 204 -11.04 2.81 16.01
N ALA A 205 -10.86 4.12 16.03
CA ALA A 205 -11.98 5.06 15.98
C ALA A 205 -12.61 5.07 14.57
N PRO A 206 -13.94 5.22 14.43
CA PRO A 206 -14.94 5.41 15.49
C PRO A 206 -15.50 4.09 16.06
N ASP A 207 -15.05 2.95 15.52
CA ASP A 207 -15.51 1.60 15.85
C ASP A 207 -15.41 1.24 17.35
N ARG A 208 -14.50 1.87 18.09
CA ARG A 208 -14.28 1.65 19.52
C ARG A 208 -14.46 2.95 20.29
N PHE A 209 -15.07 2.86 21.47
CA PHE A 209 -15.43 4.01 22.31
C PHE A 209 -14.21 4.88 22.66
N ASP A 210 -13.15 4.27 23.16
CA ASP A 210 -11.87 4.92 23.49
C ASP A 210 -11.04 5.32 22.25
N GLY A 211 -11.45 4.84 21.08
CA GLY A 211 -10.76 5.01 19.81
C GLY A 211 -9.66 3.98 19.54
N PHE A 212 -9.52 2.91 20.32
CA PHE A 212 -8.45 1.91 20.16
C PHE A 212 -8.96 0.47 20.15
N HIS A 213 -8.21 -0.42 19.49
CA HIS A 213 -8.52 -1.85 19.57
C HIS A 213 -8.47 -2.35 21.02
N SER A 214 -9.46 -3.15 21.40
CA SER A 214 -9.54 -3.77 22.73
C SER A 214 -8.36 -4.69 23.03
N ILE A 215 -7.79 -5.32 21.98
CA ILE A 215 -6.61 -6.19 22.06
C ILE A 215 -5.36 -5.38 21.68
N ASN A 216 -4.39 -5.36 22.59
CA ASN A 216 -3.12 -4.65 22.43
C ASN A 216 -2.09 -5.50 21.64
N LEU A 217 -0.96 -4.87 21.28
CA LEU A 217 0.17 -5.46 20.56
C LEU A 217 0.64 -6.80 21.15
N CYS A 218 0.60 -6.94 22.49
CA CYS A 218 1.02 -8.15 23.21
C CYS A 218 0.25 -9.43 22.83
N CYS A 219 -1.03 -9.31 22.46
CA CYS A 219 -1.92 -10.46 22.18
C CYS A 219 -2.47 -10.46 20.75
N ARG A 220 -2.30 -9.36 20.01
CA ARG A 220 -2.99 -9.14 18.74
C ARG A 220 -2.75 -10.24 17.70
N GLU A 221 -1.52 -10.67 17.49
CA GLU A 221 -1.19 -11.68 16.45
C GLU A 221 -1.87 -13.04 16.73
N LYS A 222 -2.20 -13.35 17.99
CA LYS A 222 -2.81 -14.62 18.39
C LYS A 222 -4.34 -14.54 18.50
N SER A 223 -4.87 -13.38 18.91
CA SER A 223 -6.29 -13.24 19.27
C SER A 223 -7.14 -12.48 18.25
N ASP A 224 -6.53 -11.78 17.29
CA ASP A 224 -7.23 -11.07 16.20
C ASP A 224 -7.22 -11.95 14.94
N SER A 225 -8.18 -12.89 14.82
CA SER A 225 -8.25 -13.88 13.73
C SER A 225 -8.37 -13.22 12.34
N GLY A 226 -9.00 -12.04 12.25
CA GLY A 226 -9.10 -11.24 11.04
C GLY A 226 -7.76 -10.65 10.56
N ARG A 227 -6.75 -10.59 11.43
CA ARG A 227 -5.39 -10.13 11.14
C ARG A 227 -4.33 -11.24 11.21
N SER A 228 -4.75 -12.50 11.13
CA SER A 228 -3.79 -13.59 10.93
C SER A 228 -2.92 -13.28 9.70
N ARG A 229 -1.65 -13.75 9.71
CA ARG A 229 -0.73 -13.55 8.57
C ARG A 229 -1.35 -14.01 7.25
N LYS A 230 -2.11 -15.11 7.30
CA LYS A 230 -2.85 -15.70 6.18
C LYS A 230 -3.95 -14.76 5.67
N ASN A 231 -4.71 -14.12 6.57
CA ASN A 231 -5.76 -13.17 6.20
C ASN A 231 -5.20 -11.84 5.69
N LEU A 232 -4.12 -11.33 6.29
CA LEU A 232 -3.45 -10.11 5.80
C LEU A 232 -2.86 -10.29 4.40
N ALA A 233 -2.38 -11.50 4.06
CA ALA A 233 -1.88 -11.81 2.74
C ALA A 233 -2.96 -11.68 1.64
N SER A 234 -4.24 -11.90 1.97
CA SER A 234 -5.36 -11.74 1.01
C SER A 234 -5.63 -10.28 0.61
N TYR A 235 -5.14 -9.31 1.39
CA TYR A 235 -5.23 -7.87 1.09
C TYR A 235 -4.03 -7.34 0.29
N ALA A 236 -3.16 -8.23 -0.23
CA ALA A 236 -2.01 -7.83 -1.02
C ALA A 236 -2.45 -6.96 -2.21
N THR A 237 -2.03 -5.71 -2.23
CA THR A 237 -2.21 -4.81 -3.36
C THR A 237 -0.83 -4.55 -3.94
N ASP A 238 -0.60 -4.89 -5.20
CA ASP A 238 0.61 -4.45 -5.88
C ASP A 238 0.40 -3.01 -6.38
N ARG A 239 0.94 -2.05 -5.61
CA ARG A 239 0.84 -0.62 -5.93
C ARG A 239 1.48 -0.28 -7.28
N ARG A 240 2.39 -1.12 -7.81
CA ARG A 240 3.12 -0.85 -9.05
C ARG A 240 2.18 -0.71 -10.24
N VAL A 241 1.02 -1.37 -10.23
CA VAL A 241 0.02 -1.23 -11.30
C VAL A 241 -0.49 0.22 -11.40
N TYR A 242 -0.69 0.88 -10.26
CA TYR A 242 -1.11 2.29 -10.21
C TYR A 242 0.05 3.20 -10.61
N GLU A 243 1.24 2.93 -10.08
CA GLU A 243 2.43 3.76 -10.33
C GLU A 243 2.92 3.73 -11.77
N ASN A 244 2.64 2.63 -12.48
CA ASN A 244 3.06 2.42 -13.86
C ASN A 244 1.92 2.66 -14.86
N TRP A 245 0.77 3.15 -14.41
CA TRP A 245 -0.39 3.42 -15.26
C TRP A 245 -0.73 2.20 -16.13
N SER A 246 -0.67 1.02 -15.50
CA SER A 246 -0.74 -0.26 -16.20
C SER A 246 -2.17 -0.78 -16.28
N ASP A 247 -2.50 -1.35 -17.43
CA ASP A 247 -3.78 -1.99 -17.70
C ASP A 247 -3.89 -3.36 -17.01
N GLY A 248 -5.03 -4.02 -17.23
CA GLY A 248 -5.32 -5.36 -16.72
C GLY A 248 -6.28 -5.37 -15.52
N ASN A 249 -6.71 -6.57 -15.15
CA ASN A 249 -7.64 -6.77 -14.04
C ASN A 249 -6.90 -6.83 -12.70
N TRP A 250 -6.48 -5.66 -12.22
CA TRP A 250 -5.67 -5.53 -11.03
C TRP A 250 -6.34 -6.09 -9.76
N VAL A 251 -7.68 -6.15 -9.70
CA VAL A 251 -8.39 -6.76 -8.56
C VAL A 251 -8.22 -8.28 -8.57
N ALA A 252 -8.44 -8.93 -9.72
CA ALA A 252 -8.25 -10.38 -9.85
C ALA A 252 -6.78 -10.77 -9.69
N ALA A 253 -5.87 -10.02 -10.28
CA ALA A 253 -4.43 -10.24 -10.18
C ALA A 253 -3.93 -10.14 -8.72
N ASN A 254 -4.38 -9.13 -7.98
CA ASN A 254 -4.11 -8.99 -6.55
C ASN A 254 -4.68 -10.17 -5.73
N ALA A 255 -5.90 -10.61 -6.07
CA ALA A 255 -6.51 -11.76 -5.41
C ALA A 255 -5.70 -13.05 -5.62
N LEU A 256 -5.23 -13.32 -6.85
CA LEU A 256 -4.39 -14.48 -7.13
C LEU A 256 -3.01 -14.39 -6.45
N MET A 257 -2.38 -13.20 -6.42
CA MET A 257 -1.15 -13.03 -5.63
C MET A 257 -1.37 -13.31 -4.14
N GLY A 258 -2.51 -12.87 -3.60
CA GLY A 258 -2.93 -13.20 -2.24
C GLY A 258 -3.13 -14.70 -2.04
N GLU A 259 -3.69 -15.39 -3.04
CA GLU A 259 -3.84 -16.85 -3.06
C GLU A 259 -2.49 -17.56 -2.97
N VAL A 260 -1.55 -17.18 -3.85
CA VAL A 260 -0.20 -17.74 -3.88
C VAL A 260 0.42 -17.67 -2.48
N ARG A 261 0.32 -16.52 -1.80
CA ARG A 261 0.91 -16.30 -0.46
C ARG A 261 0.27 -17.10 0.68
N ARG A 262 -0.96 -17.59 0.51
CA ARG A 262 -1.75 -18.20 1.60
C ARG A 262 -2.03 -19.69 1.43
N ASN A 263 -1.92 -20.19 0.20
CA ASN A 263 -2.26 -21.56 -0.16
C ASN A 263 -1.03 -22.45 -0.08
N ASP A 264 -1.05 -23.41 0.86
CA ASP A 264 0.08 -24.27 1.14
C ASP A 264 0.43 -25.20 -0.05
N GLU A 265 -0.56 -25.57 -0.88
CA GLU A 265 -0.37 -26.35 -2.11
C GLU A 265 0.42 -25.57 -3.17
N ILE A 266 0.17 -24.27 -3.28
CA ILE A 266 0.92 -23.39 -4.19
C ILE A 266 2.32 -23.12 -3.61
N GLN A 267 2.41 -22.97 -2.29
CA GLN A 267 3.67 -22.74 -1.60
C GLN A 267 4.63 -23.94 -1.65
N SER A 268 4.09 -25.16 -1.77
CA SER A 268 4.89 -26.37 -1.96
C SER A 268 5.37 -26.60 -3.39
N GLN A 269 4.98 -25.74 -4.35
CA GLN A 269 5.48 -25.84 -5.73
C GLN A 269 6.98 -25.55 -5.81
N HIS A 270 7.64 -26.08 -6.83
CA HIS A 270 9.05 -25.77 -7.07
C HIS A 270 9.21 -24.40 -7.73
N CYS A 271 10.31 -23.72 -7.43
CA CYS A 271 10.71 -22.50 -8.14
C CYS A 271 10.85 -22.80 -9.63
N SER A 272 10.29 -21.94 -10.49
CA SER A 272 10.36 -22.11 -11.95
C SER A 272 11.80 -22.03 -12.47
N ASN A 273 12.68 -21.32 -11.77
CA ASN A 273 14.09 -21.14 -12.15
C ASN A 273 14.96 -22.35 -11.72
N ARG A 274 14.59 -23.58 -12.11
CA ARG A 274 15.12 -24.86 -11.60
C ARG A 274 16.64 -25.10 -11.75
N MET A 275 17.37 -24.23 -12.43
CA MET A 275 18.75 -24.49 -12.88
C MET A 275 19.82 -23.57 -12.29
N ARG A 276 19.49 -22.62 -11.39
CA ARG A 276 20.44 -21.52 -11.11
C ARG A 276 20.97 -21.32 -9.70
N VAL A 277 20.36 -21.83 -8.61
CA VAL A 277 20.91 -21.64 -7.24
C VAL A 277 20.33 -22.68 -6.28
N ALA A 278 20.91 -22.85 -5.09
CA ALA A 278 20.20 -23.43 -3.94
C ALA A 278 18.92 -22.63 -3.65
N HIS A 279 17.75 -23.24 -3.87
CA HIS A 279 16.45 -22.63 -3.64
C HIS A 279 15.98 -22.93 -2.21
N SER A 280 16.11 -21.97 -1.29
CA SER A 280 15.67 -22.10 0.12
C SER A 280 14.54 -21.14 0.49
N GLY A 281 13.90 -20.53 -0.52
CA GLY A 281 12.94 -19.45 -0.36
C GLY A 281 11.47 -19.85 -0.52
N VAL A 282 10.59 -19.07 0.10
CA VAL A 282 9.12 -19.18 -0.01
C VAL A 282 8.70 -18.85 -1.44
N ILE A 283 7.75 -19.61 -2.00
CA ILE A 283 7.25 -19.36 -3.36
C ILE A 283 6.42 -18.07 -3.37
N THR A 284 6.65 -17.28 -4.40
CA THR A 284 6.00 -15.98 -4.61
C THR A 284 5.49 -15.89 -6.04
N ALA A 285 4.46 -15.06 -6.22
CA ALA A 285 3.98 -14.66 -7.53
C ALA A 285 4.90 -13.57 -8.09
N ASP A 286 5.51 -13.84 -9.24
CA ASP A 286 6.25 -12.87 -10.03
C ASP A 286 5.53 -12.60 -11.35
N HIS A 287 5.60 -11.35 -11.81
CA HIS A 287 5.03 -10.96 -13.10
C HIS A 287 5.86 -11.54 -14.24
N ILE A 288 5.20 -12.20 -15.20
CA ILE A 288 5.87 -12.70 -16.41
C ILE A 288 6.47 -11.52 -17.18
N GLY A 289 5.60 -10.61 -17.63
CA GLY A 289 5.97 -9.29 -18.13
C GLY A 289 6.07 -8.28 -16.98
N PRO A 290 7.20 -7.61 -16.75
CA PRO A 290 7.33 -6.65 -15.66
C PRO A 290 6.39 -5.43 -15.81
N ILE A 291 5.52 -5.18 -14.82
CA ILE A 291 4.61 -4.01 -14.80
C ILE A 291 5.35 -2.69 -15.09
N SER A 292 6.55 -2.53 -14.53
CA SER A 292 7.37 -1.32 -14.70
C SER A 292 7.83 -1.06 -16.14
N LEU A 293 7.62 -2.01 -17.05
CA LEU A 293 7.96 -1.92 -18.47
C LEU A 293 6.70 -1.82 -19.37
N GLY A 294 5.50 -1.67 -18.80
CA GLY A 294 4.27 -1.55 -19.56
C GLY A 294 3.56 -2.86 -19.87
N PHE A 295 3.81 -3.91 -19.08
CA PHE A 295 2.98 -5.12 -19.11
C PHE A 295 1.78 -4.99 -18.19
N ALA A 296 0.65 -5.59 -18.60
CA ALA A 296 -0.61 -5.53 -17.88
C ALA A 296 -0.57 -6.38 -16.60
N HIS A 297 -1.28 -5.93 -15.56
CA HIS A 297 -1.41 -6.66 -14.30
C HIS A 297 -2.55 -7.68 -14.38
N GLN A 298 -2.23 -8.84 -14.98
CA GLN A 298 -3.17 -9.94 -15.19
C GLN A 298 -3.09 -11.00 -14.08
N PRO A 299 -4.16 -11.80 -13.86
CA PRO A 299 -4.16 -12.91 -12.90
C PRO A 299 -3.38 -14.13 -13.42
N VAL A 300 -2.15 -13.90 -13.88
CA VAL A 300 -1.23 -14.91 -14.38
C VAL A 300 0.18 -14.57 -13.89
N PHE A 301 0.83 -15.51 -13.21
CA PHE A 301 2.13 -15.28 -12.57
C PHE A 301 3.08 -16.43 -12.77
N ARG A 302 4.37 -16.12 -12.79
CA ARG A 302 5.43 -17.11 -12.62
C ARG A 302 5.65 -17.37 -11.14
N LEU A 303 5.80 -18.65 -10.77
CA LEU A 303 6.11 -19.06 -9.41
C LEU A 303 7.62 -19.06 -9.21
N LEU A 304 8.13 -18.10 -8.44
CA LEU A 304 9.54 -17.97 -8.10
C LEU A 304 9.73 -17.96 -6.59
N CYS A 305 10.82 -18.55 -6.09
CA CYS A 305 11.22 -18.27 -4.72
C CYS A 305 11.59 -16.78 -4.56
N ASP A 306 11.40 -16.23 -3.36
CA ASP A 306 11.67 -14.83 -3.03
C ASP A 306 13.05 -14.32 -3.50
N SER A 307 14.10 -15.13 -3.35
CA SER A 307 15.45 -14.80 -3.82
C SER A 307 15.54 -14.67 -5.35
N CYS A 308 14.90 -15.56 -6.10
CA CYS A 308 14.86 -15.51 -7.56
C CYS A 308 13.99 -14.35 -8.06
N ASN A 309 12.87 -14.07 -7.40
CA ASN A 309 12.03 -12.92 -7.70
C ASN A 309 12.81 -11.60 -7.50
N SER A 310 13.45 -11.44 -6.34
CA SER A 310 14.29 -10.28 -6.05
C SER A 310 15.45 -10.14 -7.04
N ALA A 311 16.08 -11.26 -7.43
CA ALA A 311 17.15 -11.24 -8.41
C ALA A 311 16.65 -10.81 -9.79
N LYS A 312 15.52 -11.33 -10.28
CA LYS A 312 14.95 -10.98 -11.60
C LYS A 312 14.69 -9.47 -11.71
N ASN A 313 14.15 -8.86 -10.65
CA ASN A 313 13.77 -7.45 -10.63
C ASN A 313 12.82 -7.13 -11.80
N ASN A 314 13.07 -6.08 -12.58
CA ASN A 314 12.25 -5.70 -13.73
C ASN A 314 12.77 -6.27 -15.06
N ARG A 315 13.71 -7.22 -15.06
CA ARG A 315 14.26 -7.78 -16.30
C ARG A 315 13.25 -8.73 -16.94
N ILE A 316 13.13 -8.65 -18.26
CA ILE A 316 12.38 -9.61 -19.07
C ILE A 316 13.36 -10.60 -19.70
N THR A 317 13.10 -11.89 -19.54
CA THR A 317 13.90 -12.99 -20.11
C THR A 317 13.27 -13.52 -21.39
N PHE A 318 14.04 -14.27 -22.18
CA PHE A 318 13.50 -14.95 -23.37
C PHE A 318 12.35 -15.89 -23.02
N GLU A 319 12.44 -16.59 -21.89
CA GLU A 319 11.38 -17.47 -21.40
C GLU A 319 10.12 -16.69 -20.99
N ASP A 320 10.27 -15.48 -20.43
CA ASP A 320 9.13 -14.60 -20.17
C ASP A 320 8.42 -14.24 -21.48
N VAL A 321 9.17 -13.90 -22.53
CA VAL A 321 8.61 -13.58 -23.86
C VAL A 321 7.85 -14.77 -24.43
N GLN A 322 8.39 -15.99 -24.34
CA GLN A 322 7.69 -17.19 -24.79
C GLN A 322 6.37 -17.40 -24.04
N ASN A 323 6.36 -17.22 -22.71
CA ASN A 323 5.14 -17.34 -21.93
C ASN A 323 4.13 -16.24 -22.27
N LEU A 324 4.57 -15.00 -22.51
CA LEU A 324 3.69 -13.91 -22.92
C LEU A 324 3.03 -14.18 -24.29
N ARG A 325 3.76 -14.76 -25.25
CA ARG A 325 3.17 -15.17 -26.54
C ARG A 325 2.06 -16.20 -26.36
N ILE A 326 2.24 -17.18 -25.46
CA ILE A 326 1.19 -18.16 -25.16
C ILE A 326 -0.07 -17.48 -24.62
N GLU A 327 0.08 -16.47 -23.75
CA GLU A 327 -1.07 -15.70 -23.25
C GLU A 327 -1.75 -14.89 -24.38
N VAL A 328 -0.98 -14.29 -25.28
CA VAL A 328 -1.52 -13.57 -26.45
C VAL A 328 -2.27 -14.53 -27.38
N ASP A 329 -1.71 -15.70 -27.68
CA ASP A 329 -2.35 -16.74 -28.51
C ASP A 329 -3.64 -17.27 -27.87
N ALA A 330 -3.74 -17.24 -26.54
CA ALA A 330 -4.96 -17.54 -25.78
C ALA A 330 -5.98 -16.39 -25.76
N GLY A 331 -5.68 -15.26 -26.42
CA GLY A 331 -6.55 -14.09 -26.52
C GLY A 331 -6.47 -13.14 -25.33
N HIS A 332 -5.38 -13.16 -24.56
CA HIS A 332 -5.18 -12.27 -23.42
C HIS A 332 -4.35 -11.04 -23.78
N ASP A 333 -4.80 -9.87 -23.33
CA ASP A 333 -4.03 -8.63 -23.42
C ASP A 333 -2.91 -8.60 -22.37
N VAL A 334 -1.67 -8.77 -22.83
CA VAL A 334 -0.50 -8.83 -21.95
C VAL A 334 0.19 -7.49 -21.73
N THR A 335 -0.16 -6.46 -22.50
CA THR A 335 0.48 -5.13 -22.44
C THR A 335 -0.50 -4.04 -22.03
N SER A 336 0.05 -2.95 -21.50
CA SER A 336 -0.69 -1.69 -21.34
C SER A 336 -0.64 -0.87 -22.63
N TRP A 337 -1.56 0.08 -22.79
CA TRP A 337 -1.75 0.86 -24.02
C TRP A 337 -0.45 1.42 -24.59
N TYR A 338 0.46 1.94 -23.76
CA TYR A 338 1.70 2.56 -24.20
C TYR A 338 2.78 1.57 -24.67
N ASN A 339 2.61 0.28 -24.42
CA ASN A 339 3.56 -0.76 -24.83
C ASN A 339 3.01 -1.69 -25.92
N SER A 340 1.70 -1.62 -26.21
CA SER A 340 1.02 -2.55 -27.11
C SER A 340 1.69 -2.67 -28.47
N ARG A 341 2.00 -1.53 -29.10
CA ARG A 341 2.61 -1.51 -30.43
C ARG A 341 4.04 -2.05 -30.45
N LEU A 342 4.86 -1.60 -29.49
CA LEU A 342 6.25 -2.03 -29.40
C LEU A 342 6.35 -3.54 -29.15
N TRP A 343 5.50 -4.09 -28.29
CA TRP A 343 5.39 -5.53 -28.10
C TRP A 343 5.04 -6.23 -29.41
N HIS A 344 3.92 -5.87 -30.03
CA HIS A 344 3.40 -6.57 -31.21
C HIS A 344 4.39 -6.58 -32.40
N ASP A 345 5.11 -5.47 -32.63
CA ASP A 345 6.02 -5.33 -33.75
C ASP A 345 7.42 -5.93 -33.50
N PHE A 346 7.82 -6.06 -32.23
CA PHE A 346 9.14 -6.56 -31.85
C PHE A 346 9.13 -8.01 -31.35
N GLU A 347 8.02 -8.51 -30.80
CA GLU A 347 7.98 -9.81 -30.13
C GLU A 347 8.53 -10.91 -31.04
N LYS A 348 8.11 -11.00 -32.29
CA LYS A 348 8.54 -12.05 -33.26
C LYS A 348 10.02 -11.98 -33.61
N ARG A 349 10.69 -10.85 -33.38
CA ARG A 349 12.14 -10.68 -33.61
C ARG A 349 12.98 -11.23 -32.44
N ILE A 350 12.34 -11.59 -31.34
CA ILE A 350 13.00 -12.13 -30.16
C ILE A 350 13.16 -13.64 -30.35
N GLU A 351 14.33 -14.07 -30.78
CA GLU A 351 14.68 -15.48 -31.00
C GLU A 351 15.55 -16.06 -29.88
N GLY A 352 16.13 -15.21 -29.03
CA GLY A 352 16.92 -15.65 -27.89
C GLY A 352 17.20 -14.57 -26.84
N PRO A 353 18.11 -14.86 -25.87
CA PRO A 353 18.41 -13.98 -24.76
C PRO A 353 18.99 -12.61 -25.16
N LYS A 354 19.71 -12.53 -26.28
CA LYS A 354 20.32 -11.28 -26.75
C LYS A 354 19.26 -10.29 -27.22
N GLU A 355 18.32 -10.76 -28.01
CA GLU A 355 17.20 -9.97 -28.53
C GLU A 355 16.25 -9.58 -27.40
N ALA A 356 16.05 -10.45 -26.40
CA ALA A 356 15.29 -10.11 -25.19
C ALA A 356 15.96 -8.99 -24.37
N GLN A 357 17.29 -8.95 -24.32
CA GLN A 357 18.04 -7.87 -23.67
C GLN A 357 17.90 -6.54 -24.44
N VAL A 358 17.95 -6.57 -25.77
CA VAL A 358 17.67 -5.40 -26.62
C VAL A 358 16.24 -4.90 -26.34
N PHE A 359 15.27 -5.80 -26.35
CA PHE A 359 13.87 -5.48 -26.08
C PHE A 359 13.67 -4.86 -24.70
N TYR A 360 14.32 -5.41 -23.65
CA TYR A 360 14.31 -4.82 -22.31
C TYR A 360 14.74 -3.35 -22.31
N ALA A 361 15.80 -3.01 -23.05
CA ALA A 361 16.29 -1.64 -23.14
C ALA A 361 15.30 -0.74 -23.91
N LEU A 362 14.70 -1.23 -25.00
CA LEU A 362 13.66 -0.51 -25.75
C LEU A 362 12.43 -0.22 -24.87
N LEU A 363 11.96 -1.20 -24.09
CA LEU A 363 10.83 -1.06 -23.18
C LEU A 363 11.04 0.04 -22.14
N ARG A 364 12.27 0.18 -21.63
CA ARG A 364 12.62 1.23 -20.66
C ARG A 364 12.52 2.62 -21.26
N ASP A 365 13.04 2.80 -22.47
CA ASP A 365 12.98 4.08 -23.17
C ASP A 365 11.53 4.39 -23.60
N ASN A 366 10.79 3.40 -24.11
CA ASN A 366 9.37 3.52 -24.44
C ASN A 366 8.53 3.98 -23.25
N ARG A 367 8.69 3.32 -22.09
CA ARG A 367 8.01 3.68 -20.85
C ARG A 367 8.44 5.05 -20.33
N SER A 368 9.70 5.45 -20.53
CA SER A 368 10.15 6.80 -20.17
C SER A 368 9.43 7.86 -21.00
N ILE A 369 9.32 7.66 -22.32
CA ILE A 369 8.68 8.60 -23.26
C ILE A 369 7.18 8.70 -22.97
N ALA A 370 6.51 7.57 -22.72
CA ALA A 370 5.11 7.57 -22.30
C ALA A 370 4.88 8.39 -21.03
N PHE A 371 5.77 8.25 -20.03
CA PHE A 371 5.67 9.02 -18.78
C PHE A 371 5.98 10.51 -18.95
N ASP A 372 6.89 10.87 -19.86
CA ASP A 372 7.14 12.26 -20.24
C ASP A 372 5.87 12.86 -20.88
N LEU A 373 5.22 12.15 -21.81
CA LEU A 373 3.94 12.57 -22.42
C LEU A 373 2.81 12.71 -21.38
N LEU A 374 2.65 11.73 -20.48
CA LEU A 374 1.68 11.83 -19.38
C LEU A 374 1.97 13.06 -18.51
N GLY A 375 3.25 13.37 -18.31
CA GLY A 375 3.68 14.55 -17.59
C GLY A 375 3.33 15.86 -18.29
N GLU A 376 3.47 15.93 -19.62
CA GLU A 376 3.09 17.09 -20.43
C GLU A 376 1.59 17.36 -20.36
N ILE A 377 0.76 16.32 -20.49
CA ILE A 377 -0.71 16.45 -20.38
C ILE A 377 -1.10 16.96 -18.98
N LEU A 378 -0.41 16.50 -17.93
CA LEU A 378 -0.65 16.96 -16.57
C LEU A 378 -0.27 18.44 -16.39
N ASP A 379 0.88 18.87 -16.91
CA ASP A 379 1.33 20.28 -16.82
C ASP A 379 0.44 21.22 -17.62
N ALA A 380 -0.13 20.74 -18.72
CA ALA A 380 -1.11 21.48 -19.50
C ALA A 380 -2.46 21.65 -18.77
N GLY A 381 -2.64 21.01 -17.61
CA GLY A 381 -3.84 21.16 -16.79
C GLY A 381 -4.99 20.25 -17.20
N PHE A 382 -4.70 19.07 -17.76
CA PHE A 382 -5.73 18.11 -18.22
C PHE A 382 -5.75 16.80 -17.39
N PRO A 383 -5.92 16.86 -16.05
CA PRO A 383 -5.89 15.67 -15.21
C PRO A 383 -7.09 14.76 -15.44
N PHE A 384 -8.29 15.26 -15.77
CA PHE A 384 -9.43 14.38 -16.02
C PHE A 384 -9.19 13.50 -17.24
N SER A 385 -8.68 14.11 -18.31
CA SER A 385 -8.30 13.40 -19.54
C SER A 385 -7.31 12.28 -19.27
N LEU A 386 -6.27 12.53 -18.48
CA LEU A 386 -5.34 11.49 -18.02
C LEU A 386 -6.03 10.40 -17.22
N SER A 387 -6.91 10.78 -16.30
CA SER A 387 -7.59 9.83 -15.42
C SER A 387 -8.44 8.82 -16.19
N THR A 388 -8.90 9.15 -17.40
CA THR A 388 -9.64 8.22 -18.28
C THR A 388 -8.79 7.03 -18.76
N LEU A 389 -7.46 7.13 -18.70
CA LEU A 389 -6.53 6.04 -19.00
C LEU A 389 -6.40 5.04 -17.83
N LEU A 390 -6.94 5.37 -16.66
CA LEU A 390 -7.04 4.44 -15.53
C LEU A 390 -8.31 3.59 -15.66
N ASN A 391 -8.33 2.46 -14.94
CA ASN A 391 -9.48 1.56 -14.87
C ASN A 391 -10.02 1.36 -13.43
N PRO A 392 -10.35 2.45 -12.69
CA PRO A 392 -10.91 2.33 -11.33
C PRO A 392 -12.25 1.59 -11.31
N GLU A 393 -12.99 1.54 -12.42
CA GLU A 393 -14.25 0.80 -12.55
C GLU A 393 -14.09 -0.71 -12.31
N VAL A 394 -12.89 -1.27 -12.46
CA VAL A 394 -12.62 -2.69 -12.13
C VAL A 394 -12.95 -3.00 -10.67
N ALA A 395 -12.85 -2.01 -9.78
CA ALA A 395 -13.25 -2.13 -8.38
C ALA A 395 -14.77 -2.25 -8.17
N ASN A 396 -15.62 -1.85 -9.13
CA ASN A 396 -17.08 -1.95 -9.02
C ASN A 396 -17.58 -3.41 -9.05
N ARG A 397 -16.69 -4.35 -9.39
CA ARG A 397 -16.97 -5.77 -9.40
C ARG A 397 -16.27 -6.46 -8.23
N LYS A 398 -16.97 -7.42 -7.63
CA LYS A 398 -16.38 -8.44 -6.78
C LYS A 398 -15.90 -9.58 -7.66
N TRP A 399 -14.58 -9.76 -7.69
CA TRP A 399 -13.91 -10.87 -8.36
C TRP A 399 -13.69 -12.00 -7.36
N SER A 400 -14.14 -13.20 -7.71
CA SER A 400 -14.05 -14.41 -6.89
C SER A 400 -13.30 -15.48 -7.67
N LEU A 401 -12.17 -15.93 -7.11
CA LEU A 401 -11.37 -17.02 -7.67
C LEU A 401 -12.20 -18.31 -7.63
N SER A 402 -12.52 -18.87 -8.79
CA SER A 402 -13.25 -20.13 -8.93
C SER A 402 -12.33 -21.34 -9.00
N GLY A 403 -11.07 -21.13 -9.39
CA GLY A 403 -10.03 -22.17 -9.47
C GLY A 403 -8.74 -21.59 -10.04
N PHE A 404 -7.70 -22.41 -10.15
CA PHE A 404 -6.45 -22.03 -10.79
C PHE A 404 -5.78 -23.25 -11.43
N ASP A 405 -4.97 -23.02 -12.46
CA ASP A 405 -4.12 -24.04 -13.07
C ASP A 405 -2.65 -23.70 -12.83
N ILE A 406 -1.83 -24.73 -12.64
CA ILE A 406 -0.37 -24.59 -12.55
C ILE A 406 0.26 -25.49 -13.61
N ALA A 407 0.97 -24.88 -14.56
CA ALA A 407 1.68 -25.59 -15.62
C ALA A 407 2.99 -24.87 -15.94
N ASN A 408 4.08 -25.63 -16.05
CA ASN A 408 5.43 -25.12 -16.38
C ASN A 408 5.88 -23.94 -15.49
N GLY A 409 5.51 -23.98 -14.20
CA GLY A 409 5.86 -22.91 -13.25
C GLY A 409 5.03 -21.63 -13.40
N ILE A 410 4.03 -21.61 -14.26
CA ILE A 410 3.06 -20.52 -14.40
C ILE A 410 1.76 -20.91 -13.70
N ILE A 411 1.24 -20.02 -12.87
CA ILE A 411 -0.10 -20.11 -12.28
C ILE A 411 -1.07 -19.18 -13.01
N ARG A 412 -2.25 -19.70 -13.37
CA ARG A 412 -3.35 -18.96 -14.01
C ARG A 412 -4.59 -19.05 -13.14
N GLY A 413 -5.17 -17.91 -12.78
CA GLY A 413 -6.38 -17.87 -11.95
C GLY A 413 -7.65 -17.71 -12.76
N HIS A 414 -8.66 -18.52 -12.46
CA HIS A 414 -10.00 -18.43 -13.05
C HIS A 414 -10.90 -17.62 -12.13
N PHE A 415 -11.58 -16.60 -12.68
CA PHE A 415 -12.39 -15.70 -11.87
C PHE A 415 -13.81 -15.57 -12.40
N SER A 416 -14.75 -15.53 -11.47
CA SER A 416 -16.10 -15.03 -11.69
C SER A 416 -16.22 -13.60 -11.16
N SER A 417 -17.13 -12.80 -11.73
CA SER A 417 -17.36 -11.43 -11.29
C SER A 417 -18.85 -11.17 -11.02
N THR A 418 -19.14 -10.42 -9.96
CA THR A 418 -20.49 -9.96 -9.60
C THR A 418 -20.45 -8.48 -9.26
N THR A 419 -21.54 -7.75 -9.52
CA THR A 419 -21.63 -6.33 -9.15
C THR A 419 -21.62 -6.17 -7.63
N SER A 420 -20.93 -5.15 -7.11
CA SER A 420 -20.83 -4.93 -5.68
C SER A 420 -20.80 -3.45 -5.32
N ASN A 421 -21.72 -3.02 -4.44
CA ASN A 421 -21.85 -1.64 -3.97
C ASN A 421 -21.12 -1.39 -2.64
N ALA A 422 -20.07 -2.16 -2.32
CA ALA A 422 -19.40 -2.07 -1.04
C ALA A 422 -18.59 -0.78 -0.91
N LYS A 423 -18.77 -0.01 0.18
CA LYS A 423 -18.05 1.25 0.46
C LYS A 423 -16.52 1.14 0.34
N TYR A 424 -15.94 -0.02 0.66
CA TYR A 424 -14.51 -0.29 0.50
C TYR A 424 -14.01 -0.14 -0.95
N ARG A 425 -14.87 -0.33 -1.97
CA ARG A 425 -14.49 -0.19 -3.38
C ARG A 425 -14.21 1.25 -3.78
N LEU A 426 -14.99 2.21 -3.26
CA LEU A 426 -14.72 3.65 -3.42
C LEU A 426 -13.32 4.00 -2.90
N THR A 427 -12.94 3.46 -1.73
CA THR A 427 -11.59 3.66 -1.17
C THR A 427 -10.49 3.08 -2.07
N GLN A 428 -10.74 1.97 -2.76
CA GLN A 428 -9.76 1.42 -3.72
C GLN A 428 -9.64 2.27 -4.98
N GLN A 429 -10.74 2.83 -5.47
CA GLN A 429 -10.75 3.74 -6.62
C GLN A 429 -10.01 5.03 -6.32
N GLU A 430 -10.33 5.66 -5.18
CA GLU A 430 -9.65 6.86 -4.69
C GLU A 430 -8.14 6.59 -4.57
N ARG A 431 -7.77 5.45 -3.97
CA ARG A 431 -6.37 5.06 -3.81
C ARG A 431 -5.66 4.87 -5.14
N MET A 432 -6.29 4.21 -6.12
CA MET A 432 -5.71 4.02 -7.45
C MET A 432 -5.41 5.37 -8.09
N ILE A 433 -6.40 6.25 -8.17
CA ILE A 433 -6.26 7.59 -8.77
C ILE A 433 -5.15 8.36 -8.05
N ARG A 434 -5.23 8.50 -6.72
CA ARG A 434 -4.24 9.26 -5.95
C ARG A 434 -2.83 8.72 -6.10
N VAL A 435 -2.63 7.40 -6.00
CA VAL A 435 -1.29 6.80 -6.14
C VAL A 435 -0.75 7.01 -7.55
N SER A 436 -1.57 6.84 -8.59
CA SER A 436 -1.16 7.08 -9.98
C SER A 436 -0.69 8.52 -10.19
N PHE A 437 -1.46 9.52 -9.77
CA PHE A 437 -1.07 10.93 -9.93
C PHE A 437 0.12 11.32 -9.04
N THR A 438 0.16 10.91 -7.77
CA THR A 438 1.32 11.15 -6.89
C THR A 438 2.59 10.56 -7.50
N SER A 439 2.53 9.33 -8.02
CA SER A 439 3.68 8.68 -8.63
C SER A 439 4.15 9.38 -9.92
N LEU A 440 3.23 9.98 -10.68
CA LEU A 440 3.57 10.74 -11.88
C LEU A 440 4.26 12.07 -11.52
N VAL A 441 3.76 12.78 -10.49
CA VAL A 441 4.42 13.99 -9.96
C VAL A 441 5.82 13.65 -9.42
N GLU A 442 5.94 12.61 -8.59
CA GLU A 442 7.22 12.10 -8.11
C GLU A 442 8.14 11.63 -9.26
N TYR A 443 7.55 11.11 -10.34
CA TYR A 443 8.31 10.68 -11.50
C TYR A 443 9.05 11.86 -12.12
N LYS A 444 8.31 12.96 -12.34
CA LYS A 444 8.78 14.21 -12.96
C LYS A 444 9.77 14.98 -12.12
N ALA A 445 9.58 15.01 -10.79
CA ALA A 445 10.43 15.74 -9.84
C ALA A 445 11.87 15.18 -9.74
N LYS A 446 12.12 13.94 -10.17
CA LYS A 446 13.47 13.35 -10.12
C LYS A 446 14.37 13.91 -11.21
N SER A 447 15.39 14.67 -10.80
CA SER A 447 16.41 15.29 -11.67
C SER A 447 17.41 14.29 -12.26
N ASN A 448 17.75 13.22 -11.55
CA ASN A 448 18.85 12.30 -11.92
C ASN A 448 18.42 11.10 -12.80
N ARG A 449 17.36 11.22 -13.60
CA ARG A 449 16.98 10.11 -14.51
C ARG A 449 17.83 10.18 -15.77
N HIS A 450 18.45 9.05 -16.15
CA HIS A 450 18.91 8.85 -17.52
C HIS A 450 17.68 8.77 -18.44
N ARG A 451 17.13 9.92 -18.83
CA ARG A 451 15.97 10.00 -19.74
C ARG A 451 16.41 9.59 -21.13
N ALA A 452 15.56 8.86 -21.85
CA ALA A 452 15.73 8.67 -23.27
C ALA A 452 15.82 10.06 -23.95
N SER A 453 14.85 10.95 -23.70
CA SER A 453 14.79 12.30 -24.29
C SER A 453 16.04 13.17 -24.14
N GLN A 454 16.90 12.93 -23.13
CA GLN A 454 18.11 13.74 -22.90
C GLN A 454 19.38 13.19 -23.55
N ASN A 455 19.38 11.95 -24.05
CA ASN A 455 20.54 11.27 -24.66
C ASN A 455 20.14 10.22 -25.71
N SER A 456 18.91 10.27 -26.24
CA SER A 456 18.37 9.26 -27.16
C SER A 456 18.51 9.75 -28.60
N PRO A 457 18.94 8.87 -29.52
CA PRO A 457 19.05 9.18 -30.95
C PRO A 457 17.71 9.25 -31.68
N ILE A 458 16.58 9.25 -30.96
CA ILE A 458 15.24 9.23 -31.57
C ILE A 458 14.63 10.63 -31.61
N GLU A 459 14.11 10.99 -32.77
CA GLU A 459 13.26 12.17 -32.93
C GLU A 459 11.84 11.80 -32.46
N LEU A 460 11.35 12.51 -31.45
CA LEU A 460 10.02 12.26 -30.89
C LEU A 460 8.93 12.95 -31.73
N PRO A 461 7.76 12.32 -31.92
CA PRO A 461 6.62 12.98 -32.56
C PRO A 461 6.14 14.17 -31.72
N SER A 462 5.46 15.12 -32.36
CA SER A 462 4.85 16.26 -31.64
C SER A 462 3.65 15.80 -30.79
N SER A 463 3.62 16.19 -29.52
CA SER A 463 2.49 15.96 -28.61
C SER A 463 1.31 16.92 -28.82
N SER A 464 1.41 17.88 -29.75
CA SER A 464 0.42 18.96 -29.92
C SER A 464 -1.01 18.47 -30.20
N ARG A 465 -1.17 17.39 -30.98
CA ARG A 465 -2.50 16.81 -31.25
C ARG A 465 -3.06 16.10 -30.02
N VAL A 466 -2.21 15.41 -29.27
CA VAL A 466 -2.58 14.75 -28.01
C VAL A 466 -3.07 15.78 -27.01
N LEU A 467 -2.32 16.87 -26.80
CA LEU A 467 -2.69 17.95 -25.89
C LEU A 467 -4.00 18.63 -26.29
N ARG A 468 -4.20 18.92 -27.58
CA ARG A 468 -5.45 19.50 -28.08
C ARG A 468 -6.67 18.59 -27.86
N ASN A 469 -6.51 17.29 -28.05
CA ASN A 469 -7.61 16.35 -27.84
C ASN A 469 -7.84 16.07 -26.35
N ALA A 470 -6.80 16.11 -25.52
CA ALA A 470 -6.93 16.11 -24.07
C ALA A 470 -7.71 17.33 -23.59
N GLU A 471 -7.37 18.54 -24.04
CA GLU A 471 -8.12 19.77 -23.70
C GLU A 471 -9.62 19.63 -24.03
N LYS A 472 -9.96 19.17 -25.24
CA LYS A 472 -11.37 18.94 -25.63
C LYS A 472 -12.07 17.94 -24.71
N LEU A 473 -11.37 16.87 -24.31
CA LEU A 473 -11.92 15.88 -23.41
C LEU A 473 -12.11 16.46 -22.00
N GLU A 474 -11.14 17.21 -21.49
CA GLU A 474 -11.22 17.90 -20.20
C GLU A 474 -12.43 18.84 -20.15
N MET A 475 -12.62 19.66 -21.19
CA MET A 475 -13.72 20.61 -21.30
C MET A 475 -15.09 19.93 -21.43
N ALA A 476 -15.15 18.72 -21.95
CA ALA A 476 -16.40 17.97 -22.11
C ALA A 476 -16.93 17.39 -20.79
N TYR A 477 -16.09 17.29 -19.75
CA TYR A 477 -16.40 16.66 -18.46
C TYR A 477 -15.99 17.55 -17.27
N PRO A 478 -16.61 18.73 -17.12
CA PRO A 478 -16.20 19.72 -16.13
C PRO A 478 -16.43 19.28 -14.68
N ASN A 479 -17.45 18.47 -14.38
CA ASN A 479 -17.71 18.06 -12.99
C ASN A 479 -16.70 17.02 -12.51
N GLY A 480 -16.34 16.07 -13.37
CA GLY A 480 -15.30 15.08 -13.16
C GLY A 480 -13.94 15.74 -13.03
N SER A 481 -13.64 16.74 -13.85
CA SER A 481 -12.43 17.57 -13.72
C SER A 481 -12.37 18.34 -12.40
N ALA A 482 -13.46 18.99 -11.99
CA ALA A 482 -13.53 19.69 -10.71
C ALA A 482 -13.36 18.74 -9.51
N SER A 483 -14.06 17.60 -9.52
CA SER A 483 -13.97 16.58 -8.47
C SER A 483 -12.60 15.93 -8.41
N LEU A 484 -11.97 15.67 -9.55
CA LEU A 484 -10.60 15.15 -9.60
C LEU A 484 -9.59 16.17 -9.07
N THR A 485 -9.74 17.44 -9.42
CA THR A 485 -8.88 18.51 -8.89
C THR A 485 -8.97 18.60 -7.37
N ARG A 486 -10.18 18.52 -6.79
CA ARG A 486 -10.38 18.44 -5.33
C ARG A 486 -9.73 17.20 -4.71
N LEU A 487 -9.79 16.06 -5.38
CA LEU A 487 -9.17 14.81 -4.93
C LEU A 487 -7.63 14.89 -4.90
N LEU A 488 -7.03 15.54 -5.90
CA LEU A 488 -5.58 15.65 -6.03
C LEU A 488 -4.99 16.77 -5.17
N ASN A 489 -5.74 17.87 -5.01
CA ASN A 489 -5.39 19.03 -4.21
C ASN A 489 -6.46 19.25 -3.14
N PRO A 490 -6.46 18.44 -2.06
CA PRO A 490 -7.34 18.72 -0.93
C PRO A 490 -6.97 20.12 -0.40
N VAL A 491 -7.88 21.08 -0.57
CA VAL A 491 -7.69 22.49 -0.17
C VAL A 491 -7.19 22.55 1.28
N ASP A 492 -6.18 23.39 1.54
CA ASP A 492 -5.82 23.81 2.89
C ASP A 492 -7.05 24.51 3.50
N ALA A 493 -7.74 23.81 4.40
CA ALA A 493 -9.00 24.24 5.01
C ALA A 493 -8.80 25.37 6.05
N SER A 494 -8.20 26.50 5.64
CA SER A 494 -8.08 27.72 6.43
C SER A 494 -9.15 28.77 6.14
N SER A 495 -10.06 28.53 5.19
CA SER A 495 -11.18 29.41 4.91
C SER A 495 -12.51 28.66 4.99
N ASP A 496 -13.27 28.98 6.05
CA ASP A 496 -14.72 28.81 6.19
C ASP A 496 -15.30 27.39 5.96
N LEU A 497 -15.58 26.68 7.05
CA LEU A 497 -16.11 25.30 7.08
C LEU A 497 -17.62 25.19 6.78
N SER A 498 -18.27 26.26 6.35
CA SER A 498 -19.70 26.26 6.03
C SER A 498 -20.08 25.58 4.69
N GLY A 499 -19.11 25.00 3.97
CA GLY A 499 -19.34 24.38 2.65
C GLY A 499 -18.44 23.20 2.27
N TYR A 500 -17.86 22.46 3.22
CA TYR A 500 -17.01 21.30 2.90
C TYR A 500 -17.84 20.16 2.29
N GLU A 501 -17.84 20.06 0.96
CA GLU A 501 -18.39 18.91 0.24
C GLU A 501 -17.42 17.71 0.29
N PRO A 502 -17.91 16.49 0.60
CA PRO A 502 -17.10 15.28 0.51
C PRO A 502 -16.50 15.10 -0.89
N ILE A 503 -15.29 14.52 -0.98
CA ILE A 503 -14.67 14.19 -2.27
C ILE A 503 -15.55 13.16 -3.00
N ASP A 504 -16.13 13.57 -4.12
CA ASP A 504 -17.03 12.75 -4.92
C ASP A 504 -16.27 11.90 -5.94
N THR A 505 -15.64 10.83 -5.46
CA THR A 505 -15.00 9.83 -6.32
C THR A 505 -16.00 9.14 -7.26
N GLN A 506 -17.29 9.09 -6.89
CA GLN A 506 -18.33 8.47 -7.70
C GLN A 506 -18.54 9.27 -8.99
N THR A 507 -18.68 10.60 -8.90
CA THR A 507 -18.76 11.48 -10.08
C THR A 507 -17.57 11.32 -11.01
N ILE A 508 -16.35 11.22 -10.47
CA ILE A 508 -15.14 10.99 -11.29
C ILE A 508 -15.27 9.69 -12.11
N VAL A 509 -15.64 8.59 -11.47
CA VAL A 509 -15.74 7.27 -12.13
C VAL A 509 -16.91 7.20 -13.11
N GLU A 510 -18.04 7.84 -12.79
CA GLU A 510 -19.20 7.91 -13.68
C GLU A 510 -18.91 8.73 -14.94
N GLU A 511 -18.29 9.90 -14.79
CA GLU A 511 -17.90 10.70 -15.95
C GLU A 511 -16.77 10.03 -16.75
N GLN A 512 -15.83 9.33 -16.12
CA GLN A 512 -14.85 8.50 -16.85
C GLN A 512 -15.53 7.42 -17.70
N ALA A 513 -16.56 6.75 -17.16
CA ALA A 513 -17.29 5.72 -17.88
C ALA A 513 -18.12 6.29 -19.04
N ALA A 514 -18.67 7.50 -18.88
CA ALA A 514 -19.34 8.24 -19.95
C ALA A 514 -18.32 8.72 -21.00
N ALA A 515 -17.20 9.30 -20.56
CA ALA A 515 -16.08 9.74 -21.37
C ALA A 515 -15.60 8.63 -22.29
N LYS A 516 -15.33 7.43 -21.76
CA LYS A 516 -14.87 6.27 -22.53
C LYS A 516 -15.77 5.88 -23.72
N LYS A 517 -17.03 6.35 -23.76
CA LYS A 517 -17.99 6.11 -24.86
C LYS A 517 -18.15 7.30 -25.82
N SER A 518 -17.49 8.42 -25.55
CA SER A 518 -17.69 9.69 -26.23
C SER A 518 -16.73 9.91 -27.41
N ILE A 519 -17.06 10.84 -28.31
CA ILE A 519 -16.16 11.25 -29.41
C ILE A 519 -14.86 11.87 -28.85
N PRO A 520 -14.88 12.83 -27.90
CA PRO A 520 -13.65 13.43 -27.37
C PRO A 520 -12.64 12.40 -26.83
N TYR A 521 -13.12 11.37 -26.14
CA TYR A 521 -12.24 10.29 -25.66
C TYR A 521 -11.66 9.47 -26.79
N ARG A 522 -12.47 9.11 -27.81
CA ARG A 522 -11.96 8.38 -28.97
C ARG A 522 -10.87 9.16 -29.69
N ASP A 523 -11.07 10.47 -29.88
CA ASP A 523 -10.09 11.35 -30.51
C ASP A 523 -8.80 11.47 -29.66
N PHE A 524 -8.95 11.62 -28.34
CA PHE A 524 -7.83 11.65 -27.40
C PHE A 524 -7.05 10.33 -27.44
N LYS A 525 -7.72 9.20 -27.23
CA LYS A 525 -7.11 7.87 -27.20
C LYS A 525 -6.46 7.52 -28.55
N SER A 526 -7.11 7.81 -29.67
CA SER A 526 -6.54 7.62 -31.00
C SER A 526 -5.27 8.46 -31.20
N SER A 527 -5.26 9.73 -30.81
CA SER A 527 -4.04 10.55 -30.91
C SER A 527 -2.91 10.07 -30.00
N LEU A 528 -3.25 9.53 -28.83
CA LEU A 528 -2.32 8.95 -27.87
C LEU A 528 -1.69 7.67 -28.44
N ASP A 529 -2.50 6.81 -29.05
CA ASP A 529 -2.06 5.57 -29.70
C ASP A 529 -1.19 5.87 -30.91
N GLU A 530 -1.56 6.82 -31.78
CA GLU A 530 -0.73 7.23 -32.91
C GLU A 530 0.64 7.81 -32.47
N TYR A 531 0.66 8.55 -31.36
CA TYR A 531 1.90 9.05 -30.78
C TYR A 531 2.80 7.88 -30.35
N MET A 532 2.26 6.93 -29.57
CA MET A 532 3.04 5.79 -29.09
C MET A 532 3.40 4.81 -30.21
N ASP A 533 2.59 4.70 -31.25
CA ASP A 533 2.88 3.92 -32.45
C ASP A 533 4.11 4.48 -33.16
N THR A 534 4.16 5.80 -33.33
CA THR A 534 5.31 6.48 -33.93
C THR A 534 6.56 6.28 -33.07
N VAL A 535 6.45 6.41 -31.75
CA VAL A 535 7.56 6.14 -30.82
C VAL A 535 8.06 4.71 -30.94
N ALA A 536 7.15 3.72 -30.98
CA ALA A 536 7.51 2.32 -31.12
C ALA A 536 8.28 2.06 -32.42
N LEU A 537 7.80 2.59 -33.56
CA LEU A 537 8.50 2.48 -34.85
C LEU A 537 9.90 3.09 -34.79
N ARG A 538 10.07 4.28 -34.21
CA ARG A 538 11.39 4.93 -34.05
C ARG A 538 12.33 4.11 -33.17
N LEU A 539 11.83 3.56 -32.06
CA LEU A 539 12.63 2.71 -31.17
C LEU A 539 13.09 1.43 -31.89
N ILE A 540 12.24 0.85 -32.72
CA ILE A 540 12.57 -0.33 -33.52
C ILE A 540 13.62 0.01 -34.58
N GLU A 541 13.53 1.17 -35.25
CA GLU A 541 14.52 1.63 -36.23
C GLU A 541 15.93 1.74 -35.62
N VAL A 542 16.02 2.17 -34.36
CA VAL A 542 17.29 2.35 -33.66
C VAL A 542 17.74 1.14 -32.84
N SER A 543 17.01 0.01 -32.88
CA SER A 543 17.27 -1.13 -31.98
C SER A 543 18.64 -1.78 -32.14
N SER A 544 19.30 -1.57 -33.28
CA SER A 544 20.65 -2.06 -33.58
C SER A 544 21.77 -1.14 -33.03
N MET A 545 21.43 0.07 -32.59
CA MET A 545 22.42 1.02 -32.08
C MET A 545 23.10 0.50 -30.82
N ASN A 546 24.37 0.88 -30.63
CA ASN A 546 25.20 0.48 -29.50
C ASN A 546 24.55 0.73 -28.12
N ARG A 547 23.64 1.72 -28.00
CA ARG A 547 22.86 1.97 -26.78
C ARG A 547 22.04 0.75 -26.35
N TYR A 548 21.48 0.00 -27.29
CA TYR A 548 20.57 -1.12 -27.04
C TYR A 548 21.28 -2.48 -27.15
N THR A 549 22.36 -2.54 -27.92
CA THR A 549 23.11 -3.79 -28.19
C THR A 549 24.35 -3.97 -27.30
N ARG A 550 24.81 -2.93 -26.59
CA ARG A 550 25.88 -3.09 -25.59
C ARG A 550 25.43 -4.10 -24.55
N LYS A 551 26.29 -5.11 -24.31
CA LYS A 551 26.20 -5.91 -23.10
C LYS A 551 26.18 -4.93 -21.92
N LEU A 552 25.11 -4.96 -21.12
CA LEU A 552 25.21 -4.50 -19.74
C LEU A 552 26.47 -5.17 -19.17
N PRO A 553 27.35 -4.45 -18.44
CA PRO A 553 28.49 -5.09 -17.79
C PRO A 553 27.97 -6.34 -17.09
N ASP A 554 28.70 -7.45 -17.20
CA ASP A 554 28.49 -8.61 -16.34
C ASP A 554 28.74 -8.16 -14.90
N GLU A 555 27.77 -7.48 -14.30
CA GLU A 555 27.72 -7.21 -12.87
C GLU A 555 27.35 -8.54 -12.20
N GLY A 556 28.39 -9.37 -12.04
CA GLY A 556 28.37 -10.53 -11.18
C GLY A 556 27.38 -11.61 -11.59
N LEU A 557 27.69 -12.32 -12.68
CA LEU A 557 27.66 -13.78 -12.57
C LEU A 557 28.73 -14.16 -11.52
N LEU A 558 28.39 -14.02 -10.24
CA LEU A 558 29.13 -14.71 -9.20
C LEU A 558 28.86 -16.21 -9.42
N PRO A 559 29.91 -17.05 -9.31
CA PRO A 559 29.84 -18.48 -9.66
C PRO A 559 28.75 -19.25 -8.91
#